data_AF-A0A9E5RPG7-F1
#
_entry.id   AF-A0A9E5RPG7-F1
#
_cell.length_a   1.000
_cell.length_b   1.000
_cell.length_c   1.000
_cell.angle_alpha   90.00
_cell.angle_beta   90.00
_cell.angle_gamma   90.00
#
_symmetry.space_group_name_H-M   'P 1'
#
loop_
_entity.id
_entity.type
_entity.pdbx_description
1 polymer ?
#
loop_
_entity_poly.entity_id
_entity_poly.type
_entity_poly.pdbx_seq_one_letter_code
_entity_poly.pdbx_strand_id
1 'polypeptide(L)'
;MKKWSQALLSLGEKSFHDGDLNQAIKIVEVIPRHQPLYESAKKQTEEWKAIWLQAEEIYQTVKAKIDKSNQEKSWYRVFSEAKALKSLNNQYWASTKYQELIHTIQSAKEATEKEKKLAKAEAKDNFNNSPAFDFRQIKEDKAQLEKARSLANSNKIDDMRSALVEASMVISDEYHQEAEKLIQFLENKIAVSEDNQYLENAKSLASKNDPISLEMAINEVSLIGKERPLYQQASQQITLWKQRKSIVEAKRELGNSQ
;
A
#
# COMPACT_ATOMS: atom_id res chain seq x y z
N MET A 1 34.80 9.26 -11.09
CA MET A 1 34.33 8.86 -9.74
C MET A 1 32.97 9.44 -9.34
N LYS A 2 32.61 10.70 -9.66
CA LYS A 2 31.28 11.30 -9.35
C LYS A 2 30.06 10.46 -9.80
N LYS A 3 30.13 9.81 -10.98
CA LYS A 3 29.03 9.00 -11.53
C LYS A 3 28.70 7.75 -10.69
N TRP A 4 29.70 7.16 -10.01
CA TRP A 4 29.50 5.96 -9.20
C TRP A 4 28.81 6.27 -7.86
N SER A 5 29.26 7.33 -7.17
CA SER A 5 28.60 7.79 -5.94
C SER A 5 27.16 8.27 -6.19
N GLN A 6 26.88 8.86 -7.36
CA GLN A 6 25.51 9.20 -7.76
C GLN A 6 24.64 7.95 -7.97
N ALA A 7 25.18 6.91 -8.62
CA ALA A 7 24.46 5.66 -8.82
C ALA A 7 24.10 4.96 -7.50
N LEU A 8 25.03 4.93 -6.54
CA LEU A 8 24.76 4.39 -5.20
C LEU A 8 23.68 5.18 -4.47
N LEU A 9 23.70 6.52 -4.56
CA LEU A 9 22.66 7.35 -3.94
C LEU A 9 21.28 7.06 -4.51
N SER A 10 21.14 6.98 -5.84
CA SER A 10 19.87 6.64 -6.47
C SER A 10 19.39 5.22 -6.13
N LEU A 11 20.31 4.25 -6.01
CA LEU A 11 19.95 2.89 -5.61
C LEU A 11 19.50 2.82 -4.14
N GLY A 12 20.16 3.58 -3.26
CA GLY A 12 19.74 3.73 -1.87
C GLY A 12 18.36 4.37 -1.77
N GLU A 13 18.12 5.44 -2.52
CA GLU A 13 16.83 6.14 -2.58
C GLU A 13 15.71 5.20 -3.04
N LYS A 14 15.96 4.41 -4.09
CA LYS A 14 15.02 3.36 -4.52
C LYS A 14 14.72 2.38 -3.38
N SER A 15 15.75 1.84 -2.73
CA SER A 15 15.58 0.87 -1.62
C SER A 15 14.78 1.48 -0.46
N PHE A 16 14.97 2.78 -0.19
CA PHE A 16 14.19 3.52 0.80
C PHE A 16 12.72 3.60 0.41
N HIS A 17 12.41 3.95 -0.84
CA HIS A 17 11.03 3.99 -1.35
C HIS A 17 10.39 2.59 -1.44
N ASP A 18 11.17 1.53 -1.64
CA ASP A 18 10.73 0.12 -1.68
C ASP A 18 10.46 -0.47 -0.28
N GLY A 19 10.75 0.28 0.79
CA GLY A 19 10.48 -0.13 2.17
C GLY A 19 11.64 -0.84 2.88
N ASP A 20 12.87 -0.74 2.35
CA ASP A 20 14.07 -1.27 2.99
C ASP A 20 15.06 -0.16 3.36
N LEU A 21 14.77 0.55 4.45
CA LEU A 21 15.65 1.58 5.00
C LEU A 21 17.05 1.03 5.33
N ASN A 22 17.14 -0.20 5.83
CA ASN A 22 18.42 -0.78 6.23
C ASN A 22 19.33 -1.00 5.03
N GLN A 23 18.79 -1.52 3.92
CA GLN A 23 19.55 -1.64 2.68
C GLN A 23 19.87 -0.27 2.09
N ALA A 24 18.93 0.68 2.11
CA ALA A 24 19.17 2.04 1.64
C ALA A 24 20.38 2.68 2.32
N ILE A 25 20.47 2.60 3.65
CA ILE A 25 21.60 3.11 4.43
C ILE A 25 22.89 2.37 4.08
N LYS A 26 22.87 1.02 4.06
CA LYS A 26 24.04 0.21 3.74
C LYS A 26 24.64 0.56 2.38
N ILE A 27 23.81 0.75 1.35
CA ILE A 27 24.25 1.12 0.00
C ILE A 27 25.00 2.46 0.00
N VAL A 28 24.49 3.44 0.75
CA VAL A 28 25.05 4.80 0.80
C VAL A 28 26.30 4.87 1.68
N GLU A 29 26.39 4.05 2.73
CA GLU A 29 27.56 3.98 3.62
C GLU A 29 28.83 3.46 2.93
N VAL A 30 28.71 2.78 1.78
CA VAL A 30 29.86 2.34 0.97
C VAL A 30 30.62 3.53 0.34
N ILE A 31 30.01 4.72 0.26
CA ILE A 31 30.65 5.91 -0.33
C ILE A 31 31.83 6.37 0.56
N PRO A 32 33.07 6.41 0.04
CA PRO A 32 34.24 6.81 0.84
C PRO A 32 34.18 8.28 1.29
N ARG A 33 34.67 8.55 2.51
CA ARG A 33 34.62 9.89 3.15
C ARG A 33 35.29 11.02 2.37
N HIS A 34 36.29 10.71 1.56
CA HIS A 34 37.03 11.69 0.77
C HIS A 34 36.30 12.08 -0.54
N GLN A 35 35.16 11.45 -0.86
CA GLN A 35 34.40 11.79 -2.05
C GLN A 35 33.59 13.08 -1.83
N PRO A 36 33.51 13.99 -2.82
CA PRO A 36 32.75 15.23 -2.71
C PRO A 36 31.26 15.06 -2.36
N LEU A 37 30.68 13.88 -2.64
CA LEU A 37 29.27 13.57 -2.39
C LEU A 37 29.01 12.91 -1.02
N TYR A 38 30.05 12.64 -0.22
CA TYR A 38 29.91 11.96 1.07
C TYR A 38 29.03 12.74 2.06
N GLU A 39 29.22 14.06 2.18
CA GLU A 39 28.43 14.88 3.10
C GLU A 39 26.95 14.93 2.69
N SER A 40 26.66 15.05 1.38
CA SER A 40 25.30 14.99 0.85
C SER A 40 24.66 13.61 1.10
N ALA A 41 25.44 12.54 0.88
CA ALA A 41 25.02 11.17 1.12
C ALA A 41 24.65 10.93 2.58
N LYS A 42 25.49 11.38 3.51
CA LYS A 42 25.24 11.29 4.95
C LYS A 42 23.97 12.04 5.34
N LYS A 43 23.82 13.29 4.90
CA LYS A 43 22.60 14.09 5.15
C LYS A 43 21.34 13.38 4.64
N GLN A 44 21.40 12.80 3.45
CA GLN A 44 20.28 12.05 2.88
C GLN A 44 19.87 10.85 3.76
N THR A 45 20.85 10.10 4.30
CA THR A 45 20.55 8.98 5.20
C THR A 45 19.94 9.43 6.53
N GLU A 46 20.30 10.61 7.03
CA GLU A 46 19.69 11.19 8.23
C GLU A 46 18.23 11.60 7.96
N GLU A 47 17.96 12.20 6.80
CA GLU A 47 16.59 12.53 6.35
C GLU A 47 15.73 11.27 6.21
N TRP A 48 16.24 10.20 5.60
CA TRP A 48 15.50 8.92 5.49
C TRP A 48 15.16 8.32 6.85
N LYS A 49 16.10 8.33 7.79
CA LYS A 49 15.88 7.84 9.16
C LYS A 49 14.78 8.65 9.86
N ALA A 50 14.80 9.98 9.71
CA ALA A 50 13.80 10.85 10.30
C ALA A 50 12.38 10.58 9.73
N ILE A 51 12.26 10.48 8.39
CA ILE A 51 10.99 10.17 7.73
C ILE A 51 10.47 8.80 8.19
N TRP A 52 11.34 7.80 8.26
CA TRP A 52 10.95 6.46 8.68
C TRP A 52 10.46 6.41 10.12
N LEU A 53 11.17 7.08 11.03
CA LEU A 53 10.76 7.16 12.43
C LEU A 53 9.40 7.85 12.57
N GLN A 54 9.18 8.95 11.85
CA GLN A 54 7.90 9.65 11.85
C GLN A 54 6.77 8.77 11.30
N ALA A 55 7.03 8.01 10.24
CA ALA A 55 6.05 7.09 9.66
C ALA A 55 5.64 5.99 10.65
N GLU A 56 6.63 5.38 11.30
CA GLU A 56 6.42 4.35 12.32
C GLU A 56 5.61 4.91 13.50
N GLU A 57 5.94 6.10 13.98
CA GLU A 57 5.22 6.75 15.07
C GLU A 57 3.75 6.99 14.73
N ILE A 58 3.46 7.50 13.53
CA ILE A 58 2.07 7.68 13.05
C ILE A 58 1.36 6.32 13.02
N TYR A 59 2.00 5.32 12.41
CA TYR A 59 1.40 4.00 12.24
C TYR A 59 1.07 3.34 13.58
N GLN A 60 1.99 3.38 14.55
CA GLN A 60 1.77 2.84 15.89
C GLN A 60 0.73 3.64 16.68
N THR A 61 0.73 4.96 16.56
CA THR A 61 -0.27 5.83 17.20
C THR A 61 -1.67 5.52 16.71
N VAL A 62 -1.84 5.36 15.41
CA VAL A 62 -3.12 5.00 14.81
C VAL A 62 -3.56 3.61 15.29
N LYS A 63 -2.67 2.60 15.26
CA LYS A 63 -2.97 1.26 15.80
C LYS A 63 -3.42 1.30 17.26
N ALA A 64 -2.69 2.00 18.12
CA ALA A 64 -3.06 2.13 19.53
C ALA A 64 -4.39 2.87 19.75
N LYS A 65 -4.80 3.74 18.82
CA LYS A 65 -6.10 4.42 18.86
C LYS A 65 -7.24 3.52 18.38
N ILE A 66 -7.01 2.64 17.40
CA ILE A 66 -7.99 1.63 16.96
C ILE A 66 -8.46 0.80 18.16
N ASP A 67 -7.54 0.30 18.98
CA ASP A 67 -7.84 -0.53 20.16
C ASP A 67 -8.66 0.19 21.24
N LYS A 68 -8.61 1.52 21.26
CA LYS A 68 -9.31 2.37 22.25
C LYS A 68 -10.59 3.01 21.68
N SER A 69 -10.89 2.79 20.41
CA SER A 69 -11.90 3.54 19.67
C SER A 69 -13.29 2.91 19.79
N ASN A 70 -13.99 3.17 20.89
CA ASN A 70 -15.40 2.72 21.06
C ASN A 70 -16.43 3.76 20.57
N GLN A 71 -16.01 4.92 20.05
CA GLN A 71 -16.89 6.04 19.70
C GLN A 71 -16.71 6.49 18.24
N GLU A 72 -17.81 6.85 17.57
CA GLU A 72 -17.83 7.26 16.15
C GLU A 72 -16.91 8.45 15.83
N LYS A 73 -16.85 9.46 16.71
CA LYS A 73 -15.92 10.61 16.55
C LYS A 73 -14.44 10.24 16.65
N SER A 74 -14.12 9.09 17.26
CA SER A 74 -12.76 8.60 17.36
C SER A 74 -12.29 8.05 16.00
N TRP A 75 -13.16 7.37 15.27
CA TRP A 75 -12.83 6.79 13.95
C TRP A 75 -12.42 7.85 12.92
N TYR A 76 -13.12 8.99 12.86
CA TYR A 76 -12.72 10.09 11.97
C TYR A 76 -11.28 10.56 12.23
N ARG A 77 -10.90 10.71 13.50
CA ARG A 77 -9.53 11.11 13.88
C ARG A 77 -8.52 10.04 13.50
N VAL A 78 -8.85 8.77 13.72
CA VAL A 78 -8.00 7.62 13.34
C VAL A 78 -7.73 7.61 11.83
N PHE A 79 -8.77 7.78 11.00
CA PHE A 79 -8.61 7.89 9.54
C PHE A 79 -7.84 9.14 9.11
N SER A 80 -8.11 10.30 9.74
CA SER A 80 -7.41 11.54 9.45
C SER A 80 -5.93 11.48 9.79
N GLU A 81 -5.57 10.84 10.90
CA GLU A 81 -4.17 10.65 11.30
C GLU A 81 -3.46 9.65 10.41
N ALA A 82 -4.13 8.56 10.01
CA ALA A 82 -3.59 7.63 9.03
C ALA A 82 -3.21 8.35 7.72
N LYS A 83 -4.03 9.32 7.28
CA LYS A 83 -3.77 10.10 6.05
C LYS A 83 -2.45 10.87 6.09
N ALA A 84 -1.90 11.15 7.28
CA ALA A 84 -0.59 11.78 7.40
C ALA A 84 0.53 10.93 6.77
N LEU A 85 0.41 9.59 6.73
CA LEU A 85 1.37 8.71 6.05
C LEU A 85 1.49 9.02 4.55
N LYS A 86 0.42 9.45 3.88
CA LYS A 86 0.45 9.84 2.46
C LYS A 86 1.27 11.09 2.19
N SER A 87 1.46 11.93 3.20
CA SER A 87 2.22 13.18 3.08
C SER A 87 3.73 12.99 3.29
N LEU A 88 4.14 11.80 3.74
CA LEU A 88 5.55 11.47 3.94
C LEU A 88 6.23 11.20 2.60
N ASN A 89 7.47 11.64 2.47
CA ASN A 89 8.27 11.40 1.27
C ASN A 89 8.84 9.96 1.26
N ASN A 90 7.96 8.97 1.27
CA ASN A 90 8.30 7.55 1.18
C ASN A 90 7.16 6.76 0.53
N GLN A 91 7.44 6.04 -0.56
CA GLN A 91 6.39 5.41 -1.38
C GLN A 91 5.79 4.21 -0.65
N TYR A 92 6.61 3.37 -0.03
CA TYR A 92 6.16 2.24 0.79
C TYR A 92 5.19 2.65 1.89
N TRP A 93 5.51 3.70 2.65
CA TRP A 93 4.64 4.21 3.70
C TRP A 93 3.37 4.85 3.16
N ALA A 94 3.46 5.64 2.08
CA ALA A 94 2.33 6.33 1.47
C ALA A 94 1.37 5.42 0.67
N SER A 95 1.83 4.23 0.27
CA SER A 95 1.05 3.25 -0.50
C SER A 95 0.75 2.00 0.34
N THR A 96 1.68 1.05 0.42
CA THR A 96 1.50 -0.26 1.03
C THR A 96 1.08 -0.19 2.50
N LYS A 97 1.86 0.48 3.34
CA LYS A 97 1.55 0.56 4.79
C LYS A 97 0.31 1.38 5.07
N TYR A 98 0.09 2.43 4.28
CA TYR A 98 -1.11 3.22 4.39
C TYR A 98 -2.37 2.39 4.07
N GLN A 99 -2.36 1.61 2.99
CA GLN A 99 -3.48 0.71 2.64
C GLN A 99 -3.72 -0.33 3.74
N GLU A 100 -2.66 -0.97 4.23
CA GLU A 100 -2.74 -1.93 5.33
C GLU A 100 -3.39 -1.31 6.59
N LEU A 101 -3.02 -0.07 6.90
CA LEU A 101 -3.57 0.67 8.04
C LEU A 101 -5.05 1.00 7.83
N ILE A 102 -5.44 1.50 6.65
CA ILE A 102 -6.84 1.80 6.32
C ILE A 102 -7.71 0.54 6.44
N HIS A 103 -7.26 -0.59 5.89
CA HIS A 103 -7.97 -1.87 6.00
C HIS A 103 -8.14 -2.30 7.47
N THR A 104 -7.11 -2.12 8.29
CA THR A 104 -7.16 -2.44 9.73
C THR A 104 -8.19 -1.56 10.45
N ILE A 105 -8.23 -0.26 10.15
CA ILE A 105 -9.20 0.68 10.73
C ILE A 105 -10.63 0.28 10.33
N GLN A 106 -10.87 -0.03 9.05
CA GLN A 106 -12.18 -0.48 8.55
C GLN A 106 -12.64 -1.76 9.25
N SER A 107 -11.79 -2.79 9.27
CA SER A 107 -12.11 -4.08 9.90
C SER A 107 -12.46 -3.92 11.38
N ALA A 108 -11.71 -3.09 12.11
CA ALA A 108 -11.98 -2.82 13.52
C ALA A 108 -13.28 -2.03 13.70
N LYS A 109 -13.53 -1.02 12.86
CA LYS A 109 -14.79 -0.27 12.87
C LYS A 109 -15.99 -1.20 12.67
N GLU A 110 -15.96 -2.05 11.64
CA GLU A 110 -17.05 -3.00 11.35
C GLU A 110 -17.32 -3.95 12.51
N ALA A 111 -16.26 -4.45 13.15
CA ALA A 111 -16.39 -5.28 14.35
C ALA A 111 -17.11 -4.51 15.48
N THR A 112 -16.70 -3.27 15.77
CA THR A 112 -17.36 -2.45 16.80
C THR A 112 -18.82 -2.13 16.48
N GLU A 113 -19.16 -1.87 15.21
CA GLU A 113 -20.53 -1.59 14.80
C GLU A 113 -21.42 -2.84 14.90
N LYS A 114 -20.88 -4.02 14.54
CA LYS A 114 -21.58 -5.29 14.71
C LYS A 114 -21.86 -5.59 16.18
N GLU A 115 -20.89 -5.36 17.06
CA GLU A 115 -21.06 -5.52 18.51
C GLU A 115 -22.12 -4.57 19.08
N LYS A 116 -22.09 -3.28 18.70
CA LYS A 116 -23.12 -2.30 19.11
C LYS A 116 -24.51 -2.71 18.63
N LYS A 117 -24.65 -3.18 17.39
CA LYS A 117 -25.92 -3.63 16.83
C LYS A 117 -26.45 -4.85 17.59
N LEU A 118 -25.58 -5.80 17.95
CA LEU A 118 -25.94 -6.95 18.77
C LEU A 118 -26.38 -6.52 20.18
N ALA A 119 -25.61 -5.67 20.85
CA ALA A 119 -25.95 -5.14 22.18
C ALA A 119 -27.26 -4.34 22.19
N LYS A 120 -27.53 -3.53 21.15
CA LYS A 120 -28.81 -2.81 21.00
C LYS A 120 -29.99 -3.76 20.73
N ALA A 121 -29.77 -4.86 20.01
CA ALA A 121 -30.80 -5.87 19.77
C ALA A 121 -31.15 -6.65 21.04
N GLU A 122 -30.17 -6.86 21.92
CA GLU A 122 -30.32 -7.48 23.24
C GLU A 122 -30.95 -6.52 24.27
N ALA A 123 -30.65 -5.22 24.18
CA ALA A 123 -31.15 -4.18 25.08
C ALA A 123 -32.49 -3.56 24.66
N LYS A 124 -33.43 -4.33 24.08
CA LYS A 124 -34.80 -3.88 23.78
C LYS A 124 -35.60 -3.61 25.06
N ASP A 125 -35.25 -2.54 25.78
CA ASP A 125 -36.18 -1.67 26.48
C ASP A 125 -35.51 -0.29 26.70
N ASN A 126 -36.11 0.75 26.13
CA ASN A 126 -35.72 2.16 26.19
C ASN A 126 -34.47 2.63 25.42
N PHE A 127 -34.69 3.33 24.29
CA PHE A 127 -33.79 4.43 23.91
C PHE A 127 -34.51 5.53 23.10
N ASN A 128 -34.49 6.75 23.65
CA ASN A 128 -34.81 7.98 22.92
C ASN A 128 -33.62 8.37 22.05
N ASN A 129 -33.83 8.45 20.73
CA ASN A 129 -32.81 8.83 19.76
C ASN A 129 -32.59 10.36 19.73
N SER A 130 -31.32 10.77 19.81
CA SER A 130 -30.75 12.11 19.60
C SER A 130 -30.72 12.63 18.15
N PRO A 131 -31.67 13.39 17.56
CA PRO A 131 -31.72 13.62 16.10
C PRO A 131 -30.72 14.68 15.59
N ALA A 132 -30.19 15.53 16.46
CA ALA A 132 -29.42 16.72 16.04
C ALA A 132 -27.94 16.43 15.71
N PHE A 133 -27.39 15.31 16.17
CA PHE A 133 -26.02 14.90 15.90
C PHE A 133 -25.87 14.28 14.50
N ASP A 134 -26.89 13.55 14.06
CA ASP A 134 -26.93 12.77 12.82
C ASP A 134 -26.84 13.66 11.56
N PHE A 135 -27.57 14.78 11.54
CA PHE A 135 -27.69 15.60 10.34
C PHE A 135 -26.39 16.27 9.86
N ARG A 136 -25.50 16.70 10.78
CA ARG A 136 -24.19 17.28 10.38
C ARG A 136 -23.28 16.20 9.80
N GLN A 137 -23.26 15.02 10.42
CA GLN A 137 -22.47 13.88 9.96
C GLN A 137 -22.92 13.41 8.58
N ILE A 138 -24.24 13.25 8.38
CA ILE A 138 -24.85 12.90 7.09
C ILE A 138 -24.40 13.88 6.00
N LYS A 139 -24.39 15.19 6.28
CA LYS A 139 -23.96 16.20 5.31
C LYS A 139 -22.46 16.09 4.96
N GLU A 140 -21.60 15.86 5.95
CA GLU A 140 -20.16 15.69 5.75
C GLU A 140 -19.85 14.41 4.97
N ASP A 141 -20.50 13.30 5.33
CA ASP A 141 -20.32 12.00 4.71
C ASP A 141 -20.79 11.99 3.26
N LYS A 142 -21.90 12.68 2.97
CA LYS A 142 -22.32 12.92 1.59
C LYS A 142 -21.23 13.61 0.78
N ALA A 143 -20.62 14.66 1.33
CA ALA A 143 -19.55 15.39 0.65
C ALA A 143 -18.29 14.53 0.46
N GLN A 144 -17.95 13.70 1.44
CA GLN A 144 -16.84 12.74 1.35
C GLN A 144 -17.10 11.68 0.28
N LEU A 145 -18.31 11.11 0.26
CA LEU A 145 -18.70 10.10 -0.73
C LEU A 145 -18.67 10.68 -2.15
N GLU A 146 -19.20 11.89 -2.36
CA GLU A 146 -19.15 12.57 -3.67
C GLU A 146 -17.70 12.86 -4.11
N LYS A 147 -16.86 13.29 -3.17
CA LYS A 147 -15.43 13.49 -3.44
C LYS A 147 -14.72 12.19 -3.78
N ALA A 148 -15.03 11.10 -3.07
CA ALA A 148 -14.53 9.77 -3.35
C ALA A 148 -14.92 9.33 -4.77
N ARG A 149 -16.20 9.50 -5.15
CA ARG A 149 -16.70 9.19 -6.50
C ARG A 149 -15.97 10.02 -7.57
N SER A 150 -15.77 11.31 -7.33
CA SER A 150 -15.05 12.19 -8.26
C SER A 150 -13.61 11.73 -8.49
N LEU A 151 -12.89 11.40 -7.42
CA LEU A 151 -11.52 10.87 -7.49
C LEU A 151 -11.46 9.49 -8.17
N ALA A 152 -12.43 8.61 -7.91
CA ALA A 152 -12.51 7.28 -8.52
C ALA A 152 -12.62 7.31 -10.05
N ASN A 153 -13.19 8.39 -10.60
CA ASN A 153 -13.46 8.54 -12.03
C ASN A 153 -12.23 8.94 -12.87
N SER A 154 -11.12 9.37 -12.26
CA SER A 154 -9.96 9.91 -13.02
C SER A 154 -9.08 8.84 -13.68
N ASN A 155 -9.32 7.55 -13.43
CA ASN A 155 -8.51 6.41 -13.86
C ASN A 155 -7.03 6.42 -13.40
N LYS A 156 -6.61 7.35 -12.54
CA LYS A 156 -5.26 7.37 -11.96
C LYS A 156 -5.23 6.56 -10.66
N ILE A 157 -4.21 5.71 -10.50
CA ILE A 157 -4.08 4.87 -9.30
C ILE A 157 -3.99 5.70 -8.01
N ASP A 158 -3.31 6.85 -8.03
CA ASP A 158 -3.17 7.72 -6.86
C ASP A 158 -4.48 8.42 -6.48
N ASP A 159 -5.30 8.74 -7.48
CA ASP A 159 -6.63 9.29 -7.26
C ASP A 159 -7.59 8.20 -6.75
N MET A 160 -7.52 6.96 -7.27
CA MET A 160 -8.29 5.84 -6.72
C MET A 160 -7.90 5.53 -5.27
N ARG A 161 -6.60 5.53 -4.96
CA ARG A 161 -6.11 5.42 -3.57
C ARG A 161 -6.61 6.59 -2.72
N SER A 162 -6.79 7.78 -3.28
CA SER A 162 -7.38 8.91 -2.56
C SER A 162 -8.90 8.75 -2.40
N ALA A 163 -9.58 8.21 -3.41
CA ALA A 163 -11.00 7.89 -3.36
C ALA A 163 -11.31 6.85 -2.28
N LEU A 164 -10.48 5.81 -2.16
CA LEU A 164 -10.64 4.75 -1.17
C LEU A 164 -10.66 5.33 0.24
N VAL A 165 -9.80 6.31 0.49
CA VAL A 165 -9.68 7.00 1.77
C VAL A 165 -10.90 7.83 2.07
N GLU A 166 -11.33 8.65 1.12
CA GLU A 166 -12.49 9.53 1.31
C GLU A 166 -13.77 8.67 1.49
N ALA A 167 -13.89 7.54 0.79
CA ALA A 167 -14.97 6.57 1.01
C ALA A 167 -14.89 5.91 2.39
N SER A 168 -13.69 5.58 2.88
CA SER A 168 -13.49 4.99 4.21
C SER A 168 -13.84 5.92 5.37
N MET A 169 -13.84 7.23 5.12
CA MET A 169 -14.20 8.24 6.12
C MET A 169 -15.71 8.34 6.37
N VAL A 170 -16.54 7.77 5.48
CA VAL A 170 -18.00 7.75 5.62
C VAL A 170 -18.41 6.82 6.77
N ILE A 171 -19.18 7.35 7.72
CA ILE A 171 -19.56 6.62 8.94
C ILE A 171 -21.07 6.59 9.22
N SER A 172 -21.87 7.44 8.58
CA SER A 172 -23.32 7.48 8.76
C SER A 172 -24.00 6.25 8.19
N ASP A 173 -25.02 5.75 8.89
CA ASP A 173 -25.81 4.60 8.42
C ASP A 173 -26.45 4.86 7.04
N GLU A 174 -26.78 6.13 6.73
CA GLU A 174 -27.38 6.52 5.45
C GLU A 174 -26.46 6.24 4.25
N TYR A 175 -25.16 6.54 4.36
CA TYR A 175 -24.21 6.42 3.25
C TYR A 175 -23.26 5.22 3.38
N HIS A 176 -23.30 4.49 4.50
CA HIS A 176 -22.42 3.36 4.76
C HIS A 176 -22.43 2.33 3.63
N GLN A 177 -23.60 1.90 3.17
CA GLN A 177 -23.70 0.86 2.15
C GLN A 177 -23.13 1.31 0.79
N GLU A 178 -23.27 2.58 0.46
CA GLU A 178 -22.72 3.13 -0.77
C GLU A 178 -21.20 3.28 -0.70
N ALA A 179 -20.69 3.73 0.44
CA ALA A 179 -19.27 3.81 0.71
C ALA A 179 -18.61 2.44 0.65
N GLU A 180 -19.22 1.43 1.29
CA GLU A 180 -18.75 0.03 1.28
C GLU A 180 -18.59 -0.52 -0.15
N LYS A 181 -19.61 -0.32 -1.00
CA LYS A 181 -19.57 -0.75 -2.41
C LYS A 181 -18.47 -0.02 -3.18
N LEU A 182 -18.30 1.27 -2.92
CA LEU A 182 -17.25 2.06 -3.56
C LEU A 182 -15.86 1.62 -3.10
N ILE A 183 -15.67 1.30 -1.81
CA ILE A 183 -14.44 0.75 -1.24
C ILE A 183 -14.07 -0.56 -1.95
N GLN A 184 -14.99 -1.54 -1.96
CA GLN A 184 -14.73 -2.84 -2.59
C GLN A 184 -14.39 -2.71 -4.09
N PHE A 185 -15.11 -1.83 -4.80
CA PHE A 185 -14.81 -1.53 -6.20
C PHE A 185 -13.41 -0.93 -6.37
N LEU A 186 -13.04 0.03 -5.54
CA LEU A 186 -11.74 0.70 -5.59
C LEU A 186 -10.60 -0.25 -5.24
N GLU A 187 -10.74 -1.06 -4.19
CA GLU A 187 -9.75 -2.07 -3.79
C GLU A 187 -9.46 -3.04 -4.93
N ASN A 188 -10.52 -3.57 -5.57
CA ASN A 188 -10.35 -4.46 -6.71
C ASN A 188 -9.63 -3.76 -7.87
N LYS A 189 -10.04 -2.54 -8.22
CA LYS A 189 -9.46 -1.79 -9.35
C LYS A 189 -7.99 -1.41 -9.10
N ILE A 190 -7.65 -1.01 -7.88
CA ILE A 190 -6.27 -0.73 -7.46
C ILE A 190 -5.45 -2.02 -7.52
N ALA A 191 -5.94 -3.12 -6.96
CA ALA A 191 -5.25 -4.40 -6.99
C ALA A 191 -4.97 -4.88 -8.41
N VAL A 192 -5.95 -4.79 -9.31
CA VAL A 192 -5.77 -5.11 -10.75
C VAL A 192 -4.71 -4.21 -11.39
N SER A 193 -4.71 -2.91 -11.09
CA SER A 193 -3.71 -1.98 -11.62
C SER A 193 -2.29 -2.32 -11.16
N GLU A 194 -2.13 -2.65 -9.88
CA GLU A 194 -0.83 -3.07 -9.29
C GLU A 194 -0.38 -4.41 -9.87
N ASP A 195 -1.28 -5.39 -9.95
CA ASP A 195 -0.98 -6.70 -10.49
C ASP A 195 -0.55 -6.62 -11.96
N ASN A 196 -1.20 -5.76 -12.76
CA ASN A 196 -0.78 -5.51 -14.14
C ASN A 196 0.63 -4.92 -14.19
N GLN A 197 1.01 -4.03 -13.27
CA GLN A 197 2.37 -3.49 -13.22
C GLN A 197 3.39 -4.60 -12.94
N TYR A 198 3.13 -5.50 -11.99
CA TYR A 198 3.99 -6.66 -11.72
C TYR A 198 4.12 -7.56 -12.96
N LEU A 199 3.01 -7.83 -13.66
CA LEU A 199 3.02 -8.62 -14.88
C LEU A 199 3.85 -7.96 -16.00
N GLU A 200 3.71 -6.65 -16.22
CA GLU A 200 4.47 -5.93 -17.25
C GLU A 200 5.96 -5.84 -16.92
N ASN A 201 6.30 -5.55 -15.66
CA ASN A 201 7.69 -5.58 -15.18
C ASN A 201 8.33 -6.95 -15.43
N ALA A 202 7.61 -8.01 -15.08
CA ALA A 202 8.09 -9.38 -15.25
C ALA A 202 8.23 -9.78 -16.72
N LYS A 203 7.30 -9.38 -17.59
CA LYS A 203 7.45 -9.59 -19.04
C LYS A 203 8.70 -8.89 -19.58
N SER A 204 8.97 -7.67 -19.13
CA SER A 204 10.20 -6.94 -19.48
C SER A 204 11.46 -7.68 -19.03
N LEU A 205 11.48 -8.19 -17.80
CA LEU A 205 12.57 -9.03 -17.29
C LEU A 205 12.73 -10.31 -18.13
N ALA A 206 11.65 -11.05 -18.35
CA ALA A 206 11.65 -12.32 -19.10
C ALA A 206 12.08 -12.18 -20.57
N SER A 207 12.01 -10.97 -21.15
CA SER A 207 12.39 -10.71 -22.55
C SER A 207 13.83 -11.09 -22.88
N LYS A 208 14.74 -11.03 -21.90
CA LYS A 208 16.16 -11.42 -22.08
C LYS A 208 16.35 -12.92 -22.26
N ASN A 209 15.38 -13.73 -21.82
CA ASN A 209 15.33 -15.18 -22.02
C ASN A 209 16.60 -15.94 -21.54
N ASP A 210 17.27 -15.43 -20.51
CA ASP A 210 18.32 -16.13 -19.78
C ASP A 210 17.81 -16.59 -18.40
N PRO A 211 18.46 -17.58 -17.75
CA PRO A 211 17.96 -18.17 -16.52
C PRO A 211 17.80 -17.17 -15.36
N ILE A 212 18.67 -16.16 -15.27
CA ILE A 212 18.61 -15.15 -14.19
C ILE A 212 17.41 -14.24 -14.42
N SER A 213 17.26 -13.71 -15.63
CA SER A 213 16.15 -12.81 -15.94
C SER A 213 14.78 -13.50 -15.88
N LEU A 214 14.71 -14.79 -16.24
CA LEU A 214 13.50 -15.61 -16.07
C LEU A 214 13.18 -15.85 -14.59
N GLU A 215 14.19 -16.09 -13.75
CA GLU A 215 13.98 -16.20 -12.30
C GLU A 215 13.48 -14.89 -11.70
N MET A 216 14.06 -13.75 -12.09
CA MET A 216 13.59 -12.43 -11.65
C MET A 216 12.13 -12.17 -12.07
N ALA A 217 11.75 -12.54 -13.29
CA ALA A 217 10.37 -12.43 -13.76
C ALA A 217 9.40 -13.31 -12.96
N ILE A 218 9.81 -14.54 -12.63
CA ILE A 218 9.02 -15.44 -11.77
C ILE A 218 8.81 -14.81 -10.38
N ASN A 219 9.87 -14.26 -9.79
CA ASN A 219 9.80 -13.61 -8.48
C ASN A 219 8.88 -12.38 -8.49
N GLU A 220 8.96 -11.54 -9.52
CA GLU A 220 8.10 -10.36 -9.67
C GLU A 220 6.60 -10.75 -9.74
N VAL A 221 6.24 -11.75 -10.55
CA VAL A 221 4.85 -12.21 -10.67
C VAL A 221 4.36 -12.98 -9.45
N SER A 222 5.27 -13.58 -8.68
CA SER A 222 4.92 -14.28 -7.44
C SER A 222 4.38 -13.35 -6.34
N LEU A 223 4.58 -12.03 -6.49
CA LEU A 223 3.97 -11.01 -5.63
C LEU A 223 2.44 -10.98 -5.75
N ILE A 224 1.88 -11.50 -6.85
CA ILE A 224 0.43 -11.65 -7.04
C ILE A 224 -0.02 -12.90 -6.28
N GLY A 225 -0.50 -12.71 -5.04
CA GLY A 225 -0.99 -13.78 -4.17
C GLY A 225 -2.31 -14.42 -4.62
N LYS A 226 -2.69 -15.55 -4.01
CA LYS A 226 -3.87 -16.37 -4.39
C LYS A 226 -5.20 -15.63 -4.37
N GLU A 227 -5.35 -14.69 -3.44
CA GLU A 227 -6.57 -13.88 -3.26
C GLU A 227 -6.60 -12.65 -4.18
N ARG A 228 -5.54 -12.40 -4.96
CA ARG A 228 -5.45 -11.24 -5.84
C ARG A 228 -6.18 -11.48 -7.16
N PRO A 229 -6.79 -10.45 -7.78
CA PRO A 229 -7.61 -10.61 -8.99
C PRO A 229 -6.89 -11.29 -10.15
N LEU A 230 -5.58 -11.05 -10.34
CA LEU A 230 -4.84 -11.60 -11.48
C LEU A 230 -4.03 -12.87 -11.16
N TYR A 231 -4.30 -13.54 -10.02
CA TYR A 231 -3.56 -14.73 -9.61
C TYR A 231 -3.52 -15.84 -10.67
N GLN A 232 -4.63 -16.11 -11.34
CA GLN A 232 -4.68 -17.17 -12.37
C GLN A 232 -3.75 -16.84 -13.55
N GLN A 233 -3.72 -15.58 -13.98
CA GLN A 233 -2.81 -15.13 -15.05
C GLN A 233 -1.36 -15.20 -14.57
N ALA A 234 -1.09 -14.77 -13.34
CA ALA A 234 0.21 -14.84 -12.70
C ALA A 234 0.75 -16.28 -12.66
N SER A 235 -0.06 -17.23 -12.18
CA SER A 235 0.30 -18.64 -12.08
C SER A 235 0.61 -19.27 -13.45
N GLN A 236 -0.13 -18.89 -14.50
CA GLN A 236 0.14 -19.32 -15.87
C GLN A 236 1.50 -18.80 -16.37
N GLN A 237 1.80 -17.52 -16.16
CA GLN A 237 3.09 -16.93 -16.55
C GLN A 237 4.26 -17.57 -15.81
N ILE A 238 4.13 -17.79 -14.49
CA ILE A 238 5.15 -18.48 -13.69
C ILE A 238 5.43 -19.88 -14.25
N THR A 239 4.38 -20.62 -14.62
CA THR A 239 4.53 -21.97 -15.18
C THR A 239 5.30 -21.94 -16.50
N LEU A 240 4.94 -21.02 -17.40
CA LEU A 240 5.61 -20.84 -18.70
C LEU A 240 7.09 -20.46 -18.55
N TRP A 241 7.42 -19.52 -17.67
CA TRP A 241 8.80 -19.10 -17.47
C TRP A 241 9.64 -20.15 -16.76
N LYS A 242 9.08 -20.92 -15.83
CA LYS A 242 9.77 -22.08 -15.23
C LYS A 242 10.17 -23.11 -16.28
N GLN A 243 9.27 -23.41 -17.22
CA GLN A 243 9.57 -24.31 -18.35
C GLN A 243 10.66 -23.74 -19.26
N ARG A 244 10.54 -22.46 -19.65
CA ARG A 244 11.56 -21.79 -20.47
C ARG A 244 12.93 -21.80 -19.80
N LYS A 245 12.98 -21.50 -18.50
CA LYS A 245 14.22 -21.48 -17.71
C LYS A 245 14.92 -22.85 -17.75
N SER A 246 14.19 -23.92 -17.46
CA SER A 246 14.71 -25.29 -17.50
C SER A 246 15.27 -25.67 -18.87
N ILE A 247 14.60 -25.29 -19.96
CA ILE A 247 15.09 -25.53 -21.33
C ILE A 247 16.39 -24.77 -21.60
N VAL A 248 16.49 -23.52 -21.18
CA VAL A 248 17.69 -22.69 -21.39
C VAL A 248 18.87 -23.23 -20.58
N GLU A 249 18.64 -23.67 -19.35
CA GLU A 249 19.66 -24.28 -18.49
C GLU A 249 20.20 -25.59 -19.08
N ALA A 250 19.31 -26.51 -19.48
CA ALA A 250 19.71 -27.78 -20.10
C ALA A 250 20.57 -27.57 -21.36
N LYS A 251 20.25 -26.56 -22.19
CA LYS A 251 21.04 -26.22 -23.38
C LYS A 251 22.45 -25.72 -23.04
N ARG A 252 22.61 -24.96 -21.95
CA ARG A 252 23.92 -24.46 -21.51
C ARG A 252 24.81 -25.58 -20.99
N GLU A 253 24.24 -26.53 -20.26
CA GLU A 253 24.97 -27.69 -19.73
C GLU A 253 25.52 -28.59 -20.85
N LEU A 254 24.69 -28.83 -21.88
CA LEU A 254 25.12 -29.59 -23.07
C LEU A 254 26.19 -28.85 -23.89
N GLY A 255 26.11 -27.51 -23.99
CA GLY A 255 27.08 -26.71 -24.73
C GLY A 255 28.43 -26.52 -24.03
N ASN A 256 28.50 -26.67 -22.71
CA ASN A 256 29.74 -26.58 -21.93
C ASN A 256 30.46 -27.93 -21.77
N SER A 257 29.90 -29.01 -22.32
CA SER A 257 30.43 -30.38 -22.22
C SER A 257 31.16 -30.86 -23.49
N GLN A 258 31.45 -29.95 -24.43
CA GLN A 258 32.25 -30.16 -25.64
C GLN A 258 33.50 -29.28 -25.62
#